data_AF-A0A930WFK0-F1
#
_entry.id   AF-A0A930WFK0-F1
#
_cell.length_a   1.000
_cell.length_b   1.000
_cell.length_c   1.000
_cell.angle_alpha   90.00
_cell.angle_beta   90.00
_cell.angle_gamma   90.00
#
_symmetry.space_group_name_H-M   'P 1'
#
loop_
_entity.id
_entity.type
_entity.pdbx_description
1 polymer ?
#
loop_
_entity_poly.entity_id
_entity_poly.type
_entity_poly.pdbx_seq_one_letter_code
_entity_poly.pdbx_strand_id
1 'polypeptide(L)'
;MPATFNERPHQNEKAEALAYVRRLMYQARKESNHEDLPKLEKLLELIDSKRYGLVWEEHAELVEEEMKTKIPVFVEDETRKIQGNPESEDYNFLLEGDNLHSLYLLQKTHVGKIDVIYIDPPYNTGNKDFIYNDKIVDKTDGYSHSKWLSFMSKRLELAKELLSETGVIFISIDDNEQAQLKLLCDEVFGEDNFVTSIHWKRSESQNNNAKQLSIVGESVLCYALNKFRNYFNKIELQESAIKEYRYEDDLTGRRFRRGTIVDNTRGKNLLNIKSPTGIKKVIKSIRTEEFFKEKDRNGEIYWTKTGTPYLKIFLDKSEGQISNNWFDKDGVNEDAAEELSDLNINFNFSKPKKLIMKLISLKSDNNSVILDFFAGSGTTGHAVAQLNKEDGGKRKYILCTNNENKICEEVTYKRLSNIQEELPHNLKYFKTRFIEKEDEELEYSLLNNVKTLIELEHAIDLSESDKAVAFSLSAIRELDLTGIKTVYVRQHSHALMDKEDLVRYEGIELIDVPEYYFAKEMREAGL
;
A
#
# COMPACT_ATOMS: atom_id res chain seq x y z
N MET A 1 -3.77 4.66 41.15
CA MET A 1 -4.53 5.51 40.21
C MET A 1 -3.59 6.60 39.74
N PRO A 2 -3.12 6.60 38.49
CA PRO A 2 -2.38 7.72 37.95
C PRO A 2 -3.34 8.89 37.70
N ALA A 3 -2.82 10.10 37.88
CA ALA A 3 -3.54 11.36 37.83
C ALA A 3 -4.31 11.54 36.51
N THR A 4 -5.48 12.16 36.62
CA THR A 4 -6.37 12.57 35.53
C THR A 4 -5.60 13.19 34.37
N PHE A 5 -5.48 12.47 33.25
CA PHE A 5 -5.14 13.03 31.95
C PHE A 5 -6.15 14.12 31.62
N ASN A 6 -5.66 15.35 31.49
CA ASN A 6 -6.48 16.52 31.24
C ASN A 6 -6.28 16.89 29.77
N GLU A 7 -7.18 16.40 28.91
CA GLU A 7 -7.25 16.75 27.49
C GLU A 7 -7.56 18.26 27.42
N ARG A 8 -6.53 19.05 27.09
CA ARG A 8 -6.67 20.50 26.90
C ARG A 8 -6.43 20.80 25.43
N PRO A 9 -7.32 21.54 24.77
CA PRO A 9 -6.98 22.11 23.49
C PRO A 9 -5.95 23.20 23.74
N HIS A 10 -4.78 23.07 23.10
CA HIS A 10 -3.84 24.17 23.04
C HIS A 10 -4.52 25.30 22.25
N GLN A 11 -4.57 26.50 22.82
CA GLN A 11 -4.97 27.69 22.07
C GLN A 11 -4.10 27.75 20.82
N ASN A 12 -4.69 27.48 19.64
CA ASN A 12 -4.08 27.49 18.30
C ASN A 12 -2.55 27.69 18.34
N GLU A 13 -1.77 26.60 18.37
CA GLU A 13 -0.30 26.62 18.54
C GLU A 13 0.39 27.57 17.56
N LYS A 14 -0.20 27.78 16.37
CA LYS A 14 0.23 28.80 15.41
C LYS A 14 0.13 30.22 15.99
N ALA A 15 -0.95 30.55 16.67
CA ALA A 15 -1.13 31.84 17.34
C ALA A 15 -0.15 32.02 18.51
N GLU A 16 0.09 30.97 19.30
CA GLU A 16 1.10 30.99 20.37
C GLU A 16 2.52 31.15 19.81
N ALA A 17 2.87 30.38 18.77
CA ALA A 17 4.16 30.49 18.08
C ALA A 17 4.34 31.88 17.44
N LEU A 18 3.31 32.40 16.76
CA LEU A 18 3.32 33.77 16.22
C LEU A 18 3.49 34.81 17.33
N ALA A 19 2.80 34.66 18.46
CA ALA A 19 2.93 35.57 19.60
C ALA A 19 4.33 35.49 20.24
N TYR A 20 4.87 34.28 20.39
CA TYR A 20 6.21 34.04 20.93
C TYR A 20 7.30 34.63 20.04
N VAL A 21 7.25 34.38 18.73
CA VAL A 21 8.22 34.93 17.76
C VAL A 21 8.12 36.46 17.71
N ARG A 22 6.90 37.04 17.73
CA ARG A 22 6.72 38.49 17.83
C ARG A 22 7.33 39.08 19.11
N ARG A 23 7.24 38.36 20.23
CA ARG A 23 7.87 38.76 21.50
C ARG A 23 9.39 38.72 21.41
N LEU A 24 9.97 37.66 20.83
CA LEU A 24 11.42 37.55 20.60
C LEU A 24 11.92 38.67 19.68
N MET A 25 11.18 39.02 18.63
CA MET A 25 11.52 40.15 17.77
C MET A 25 11.50 41.48 18.52
N TYR A 26 10.53 41.70 19.41
CA TYR A 26 10.48 42.89 20.24
C TYR A 26 11.68 42.98 21.18
N GLN A 27 12.09 41.87 21.79
CA GLN A 27 13.29 41.79 22.63
C GLN A 27 14.56 42.05 21.83
N ALA A 28 14.74 41.39 20.68
CA ALA A 28 15.89 41.59 19.80
C ALA A 28 16.03 43.05 19.33
N ARG A 29 14.90 43.74 19.05
CA ARG A 29 14.89 45.19 18.74
C ARG A 29 15.31 46.05 19.93
N LYS A 30 14.87 45.71 21.14
CA LYS A 30 15.21 46.45 22.37
C LYS A 30 16.68 46.28 22.76
N GLU A 31 17.23 45.10 22.52
CA GLU A 31 18.61 44.73 22.88
C GLU A 31 19.62 45.07 21.76
N SER A 32 19.18 45.66 20.65
CA SER A 32 20.01 45.97 19.47
C SER A 32 20.72 44.74 18.88
N ASN A 33 20.13 43.56 19.03
CA ASN A 33 20.63 42.32 18.45
C ASN A 33 20.16 42.20 16.98
N HIS A 34 20.86 42.92 16.11
CA HIS A 34 20.49 43.07 14.70
C HIS A 34 20.74 41.80 13.85
N GLU A 35 21.49 40.82 14.36
CA GLU A 35 21.77 39.57 13.64
C GLU A 35 20.62 38.55 13.69
N ASP A 36 19.81 38.57 14.76
CA ASP A 36 18.71 37.63 14.94
C ASP A 36 17.40 38.10 14.30
N LEU A 37 17.26 39.40 14.01
CA LEU A 37 16.05 39.96 13.42
C LEU A 37 15.68 39.37 12.06
N PRO A 38 16.61 39.21 11.09
CA PRO A 38 16.30 38.57 9.81
C PRO A 38 15.88 37.09 9.96
N LYS A 39 16.46 36.38 10.93
CA LYS A 39 16.12 34.97 11.21
C LYS A 39 14.72 34.85 11.80
N LEU A 40 14.38 35.73 12.76
CA LEU A 40 13.05 35.77 13.38
C LEU A 40 11.97 36.24 12.41
N GLU A 41 12.27 37.22 11.53
CA GLU A 41 11.38 37.62 10.44
C GLU A 41 11.12 36.47 9.46
N LYS A 42 12.16 35.69 9.13
CA LYS A 42 12.00 34.49 8.31
C LYS A 42 11.15 33.43 8.99
N LEU A 43 11.33 33.25 10.30
CA LEU A 43 10.53 32.31 11.10
C LEU A 43 9.06 32.71 11.12
N LEU A 44 8.77 34.00 11.27
CA LEU A 44 7.43 34.56 11.25
C LEU A 44 6.78 34.43 9.87
N GLU A 45 7.54 34.68 8.79
CA GLU A 45 7.10 34.43 7.41
C GLU A 45 6.79 32.95 7.18
N LEU A 46 7.63 32.02 7.64
CA LEU A 46 7.40 30.57 7.50
C LEU A 46 6.13 30.13 8.24
N ILE A 47 5.94 30.57 9.49
CA ILE A 47 4.74 30.26 10.28
C ILE A 47 3.49 30.88 9.64
N ASP A 48 3.59 32.09 9.07
CA ASP A 48 2.50 32.78 8.40
C ASP A 48 2.26 32.28 6.95
N SER A 49 3.21 31.57 6.35
CA SER A 49 3.17 31.14 4.94
C SER A 49 2.38 29.87 4.65
N LYS A 50 2.06 29.03 5.66
CA LYS A 50 0.99 28.02 5.50
C LYS A 50 -0.35 28.75 5.36
N ARG A 51 -0.69 29.14 4.13
CA ARG A 51 -1.90 29.89 3.74
C ARG A 51 -2.93 29.04 2.98
N TYR A 52 -2.55 27.86 2.50
CA TYR A 52 -3.41 26.91 1.78
C TYR A 52 -2.98 25.47 2.12
N GLY A 53 -3.90 24.63 2.59
CA GLY A 53 -3.62 23.26 3.02
C GLY A 53 -4.55 22.79 4.15
N LEU A 54 -4.48 21.49 4.47
CA LEU A 54 -5.18 20.90 5.59
C LEU A 54 -4.48 21.33 6.90
N VAL A 55 -5.27 21.78 7.89
CA VAL A 55 -4.78 22.13 9.23
C VAL A 55 -5.73 21.50 10.23
N TRP A 56 -5.19 20.79 11.21
CA TRP A 56 -5.94 20.16 12.29
C TRP A 56 -5.20 20.31 13.61
N GLU A 57 -5.88 20.04 14.71
CA GLU A 57 -5.27 19.99 16.04
C GLU A 57 -4.57 18.64 16.20
N GLU A 58 -3.27 18.63 16.45
CA GLU A 58 -2.54 17.38 16.63
C GLU A 58 -2.91 16.75 17.97
N HIS A 59 -3.23 15.45 17.95
CA HIS A 59 -3.47 14.65 19.14
C HIS A 59 -2.44 13.53 19.19
N ALA A 60 -1.88 13.29 20.38
CA ALA A 60 -0.97 12.16 20.61
C ALA A 60 -1.74 10.86 20.81
N GLU A 61 -1.15 9.74 20.36
CA GLU A 61 -1.65 8.39 20.63
C GLU A 61 -0.87 7.72 21.77
N LEU A 62 -1.55 6.91 22.58
CA LEU A 62 -0.89 6.12 23.64
C LEU A 62 0.21 5.21 23.08
N VAL A 63 0.00 4.66 21.89
CA VAL A 63 0.97 3.81 21.21
C VAL A 63 2.25 4.56 20.81
N GLU A 64 2.15 5.86 20.53
CA GLU A 64 3.30 6.73 20.25
C GLU A 64 4.06 7.07 21.55
N GLU A 65 3.33 7.36 22.63
CA GLU A 65 3.94 7.59 23.94
C GLU A 65 4.67 6.35 24.47
N GLU A 66 4.14 5.15 24.25
CA GLU A 66 4.78 3.90 24.65
C GLU A 66 6.13 3.67 23.92
N MET A 67 6.24 4.06 22.65
CA MET A 67 7.49 3.97 21.88
C MET A 67 8.60 4.90 22.38
N LYS A 68 8.29 5.86 23.26
CA LYS A 68 9.32 6.72 23.87
C LYS A 68 10.17 5.95 24.87
N THR A 69 9.55 5.06 25.65
CA THR A 69 10.22 4.27 26.70
C THR A 69 10.42 2.82 26.33
N LYS A 70 9.69 2.30 25.34
CA LYS A 70 9.74 0.90 24.91
C LYS A 70 10.04 0.77 23.42
N ILE A 71 10.57 -0.38 23.03
CA ILE A 71 10.85 -0.74 21.65
C ILE A 71 9.90 -1.88 21.27
N PRO A 72 9.01 -1.69 20.28
CA PRO A 72 8.16 -2.78 19.79
C PRO A 72 9.05 -3.82 19.09
N VAL A 73 8.70 -5.10 19.22
CA VAL A 73 9.34 -6.25 18.58
C VAL A 73 8.33 -7.31 18.20
N PHE A 74 8.62 -8.11 17.17
CA PHE A 74 7.77 -9.24 16.76
C PHE A 74 8.23 -10.55 17.38
N VAL A 75 7.32 -11.26 18.04
CA VAL A 75 7.56 -12.61 18.57
C VAL A 75 6.64 -13.58 17.85
N GLU A 76 7.20 -14.66 17.30
CA GLU A 76 6.41 -15.68 16.59
C GLU A 76 5.49 -16.44 17.54
N ASP A 77 4.27 -16.73 17.09
CA ASP A 77 3.40 -17.75 17.68
C ASP A 77 3.45 -19.01 16.80
N GLU A 78 4.40 -19.90 17.11
CA GLU A 78 4.63 -21.14 16.34
C GLU A 78 3.38 -22.04 16.29
N THR A 79 2.46 -21.94 17.26
CA THR A 79 1.23 -22.73 17.28
C THR A 79 0.23 -22.33 16.19
N ARG A 80 0.44 -21.14 15.58
CA ARG A 80 -0.36 -20.58 14.50
C ARG A 80 0.41 -20.49 13.18
N LYS A 81 1.58 -21.13 13.09
CA LYS A 81 2.28 -21.27 11.81
C LYS A 81 1.47 -22.18 10.88
N ILE A 82 1.31 -21.77 9.63
CA ILE A 82 0.70 -22.58 8.59
C ILE A 82 1.76 -22.95 7.55
N GLN A 83 1.96 -24.24 7.35
CA GLN A 83 2.81 -24.80 6.30
C GLN A 83 1.92 -25.53 5.29
N GLY A 84 1.22 -24.74 4.47
CA GLY A 84 0.22 -25.25 3.54
C GLY A 84 0.75 -25.57 2.15
N ASN A 85 1.85 -24.92 1.73
CA ASN A 85 2.41 -25.07 0.40
C ASN A 85 3.87 -25.57 0.46
N PRO A 86 4.11 -26.89 0.39
CA PRO A 86 5.45 -27.47 0.46
C PRO A 86 6.30 -27.19 -0.79
N GLU A 87 5.71 -26.69 -1.88
CA GLU A 87 6.45 -26.33 -3.11
C GLU A 87 7.03 -24.91 -3.04
N SER A 88 6.75 -24.17 -1.97
CA SER A 88 7.20 -22.81 -1.75
C SER A 88 8.01 -22.71 -0.46
N GLU A 89 9.20 -22.13 -0.55
CA GLU A 89 10.00 -21.72 0.62
C GLU A 89 9.55 -20.36 1.16
N ASP A 90 8.78 -19.61 0.37
CA ASP A 90 8.28 -18.29 0.75
C ASP A 90 7.13 -18.40 1.77
N TYR A 91 7.14 -17.49 2.73
CA TYR A 91 6.11 -17.30 3.76
C TYR A 91 5.40 -15.95 3.62
N ASN A 92 4.13 -15.93 3.94
CA ASN A 92 3.37 -14.71 4.17
C ASN A 92 3.34 -14.38 5.67
N PHE A 93 2.93 -13.16 6.02
CA PHE A 93 2.98 -12.69 7.40
C PHE A 93 1.64 -12.14 7.89
N LEU A 94 1.25 -12.57 9.09
CA LEU A 94 0.18 -11.97 9.87
C LEU A 94 0.75 -11.40 11.17
N LEU A 95 0.64 -10.08 11.31
CA LEU A 95 1.19 -9.28 12.40
C LEU A 95 0.05 -8.85 13.33
N GLU A 96 -0.07 -9.51 14.47
CA GLU A 96 -1.00 -9.16 15.55
C GLU A 96 -0.43 -8.02 16.39
N GLY A 97 -1.04 -6.83 16.29
CA GLY A 97 -0.65 -5.68 17.11
C GLY A 97 -1.21 -4.38 16.56
N ASP A 98 -0.80 -3.26 17.16
CA ASP A 98 -1.10 -1.94 16.59
C ASP A 98 -0.36 -1.79 15.25
N ASN A 99 -1.04 -1.18 14.29
CA ASN A 99 -0.51 -0.98 12.95
C ASN A 99 0.58 0.11 12.91
N LEU A 100 0.60 1.09 13.80
CA LEU A 100 1.71 2.03 13.92
C LEU A 100 3.00 1.31 14.35
N HIS A 101 2.92 0.43 15.36
CA HIS A 101 4.06 -0.40 15.78
C HIS A 101 4.52 -1.35 14.67
N SER A 102 3.56 -1.94 13.96
CA SER A 102 3.88 -2.86 12.86
C SER A 102 4.55 -2.15 11.69
N LEU A 103 4.06 -0.96 11.31
CA LEU A 103 4.70 -0.12 10.28
C LEU A 103 6.10 0.33 10.70
N TYR A 104 6.29 0.70 11.97
CA TYR A 104 7.61 1.05 12.51
C TYR A 104 8.61 -0.12 12.40
N LEU A 105 8.17 -1.33 12.73
CA LEU A 105 9.00 -2.53 12.58
C LEU A 105 9.24 -2.88 11.11
N LEU A 106 8.25 -2.69 10.24
CA LEU A 106 8.40 -2.89 8.79
C LEU A 106 9.37 -1.89 8.17
N GLN A 107 9.52 -0.67 8.70
CA GLN A 107 10.57 0.24 8.22
C GLN A 107 11.98 -0.34 8.35
N LYS A 108 12.21 -1.25 9.30
CA LYS A 108 13.51 -1.90 9.48
C LYS A 108 13.82 -2.91 8.38
N THR A 109 12.82 -3.37 7.63
CA THR A 109 12.95 -4.54 6.73
C THR A 109 12.43 -4.27 5.31
N HIS A 110 11.47 -3.35 5.13
CA HIS A 110 10.66 -3.18 3.93
C HIS A 110 10.66 -1.77 3.32
N VAL A 111 11.55 -0.87 3.76
CA VAL A 111 11.70 0.46 3.12
C VAL A 111 11.97 0.29 1.62
N GLY A 112 11.14 0.90 0.78
CA GLY A 112 11.25 0.83 -0.67
C GLY A 112 10.90 -0.53 -1.30
N LYS A 113 10.26 -1.46 -0.57
CA LYS A 113 10.04 -2.84 -1.03
C LYS A 113 8.57 -3.24 -1.26
N ILE A 114 7.61 -2.41 -0.88
CA ILE A 114 6.17 -2.73 -1.00
C ILE A 114 5.60 -2.20 -2.31
N ASP A 115 5.05 -3.08 -3.16
CA ASP A 115 4.54 -2.68 -4.47
C ASP A 115 3.10 -2.21 -4.43
N VAL A 116 2.28 -2.81 -3.57
CA VAL A 116 0.87 -2.44 -3.40
C VAL A 116 0.55 -2.37 -1.92
N ILE A 117 0.04 -1.22 -1.49
CA ILE A 117 -0.63 -1.08 -0.21
C ILE A 117 -2.13 -0.98 -0.47
N TYR A 118 -2.92 -1.80 0.22
CA TYR A 118 -4.35 -1.60 0.31
C TYR A 118 -4.71 -1.44 1.79
N ILE A 119 -5.53 -0.44 2.11
CA ILE A 119 -6.06 -0.27 3.46
C ILE A 119 -7.53 0.12 3.46
N ASP A 120 -8.24 -0.37 4.48
CA ASP A 120 -9.62 -0.05 4.80
C ASP A 120 -9.70 0.55 6.21
N PRO A 121 -9.24 1.80 6.40
CA PRO A 121 -9.22 2.44 7.71
C PRO A 121 -10.64 2.65 8.26
N PRO A 122 -10.81 2.93 9.56
CA PRO A 122 -12.11 3.31 10.12
C PRO A 122 -12.66 4.57 9.44
N TYR A 123 -13.95 4.62 9.12
CA TYR A 123 -14.54 5.71 8.32
C TYR A 123 -14.99 6.92 9.14
N ASN A 124 -14.87 6.85 10.47
CA ASN A 124 -15.31 7.87 11.41
C ASN A 124 -16.81 8.22 11.25
N THR A 125 -17.65 7.20 11.05
CA THR A 125 -19.10 7.39 10.87
C THR A 125 -19.82 7.80 12.16
N GLY A 126 -19.14 7.65 13.31
CA GLY A 126 -19.68 7.85 14.65
C GLY A 126 -20.51 6.66 15.16
N ASN A 127 -20.49 5.52 14.46
CA ASN A 127 -21.20 4.29 14.83
C ASN A 127 -20.26 3.25 15.44
N LYS A 128 -19.34 3.69 16.30
CA LYS A 128 -18.34 2.85 16.99
C LYS A 128 -17.31 2.20 16.06
N ASP A 129 -17.10 2.77 14.89
CA ASP A 129 -16.12 2.30 13.91
C ASP A 129 -14.72 2.89 14.14
N PHE A 130 -14.60 4.01 14.85
CA PHE A 130 -13.31 4.62 15.18
C PHE A 130 -13.07 4.67 16.70
N ILE A 131 -11.93 4.11 17.12
CA ILE A 131 -11.43 4.13 18.49
C ILE A 131 -10.11 4.90 18.51
N TYR A 132 -9.97 5.82 19.44
CA TYR A 132 -8.76 6.62 19.65
C TYR A 132 -8.43 6.65 21.15
N ASN A 133 -7.23 6.17 21.52
CA ASN A 133 -6.80 6.02 22.92
C ASN A 133 -7.85 5.32 23.81
N ASP A 134 -8.28 4.11 23.38
CA ASP A 134 -9.29 3.27 24.04
C ASP A 134 -10.70 3.87 24.16
N LYS A 135 -10.97 5.00 23.51
CA LYS A 135 -12.27 5.66 23.51
C LYS A 135 -12.87 5.68 22.12
N ILE A 136 -14.13 5.28 22.03
CA ILE A 136 -14.91 5.45 20.81
C ILE A 136 -15.07 6.95 20.54
N VAL A 137 -14.69 7.36 19.33
CA VAL A 137 -14.94 8.71 18.84
C VAL A 137 -16.35 8.74 18.26
N ASP A 138 -17.23 9.53 18.88
CA ASP A 138 -18.60 9.71 18.44
C ASP A 138 -18.84 11.11 17.85
N LYS A 139 -20.06 11.35 17.36
CA LYS A 139 -20.44 12.61 16.71
C LYS A 139 -20.47 13.82 17.66
N THR A 140 -20.37 13.61 18.96
CA THR A 140 -20.34 14.68 19.96
C THR A 140 -18.93 15.16 20.28
N ASP A 141 -17.91 14.41 19.85
CA ASP A 141 -16.51 14.81 19.97
C ASP A 141 -16.19 15.95 18.99
N GLY A 142 -15.90 17.13 19.53
CA GLY A 142 -15.55 18.32 18.74
C GLY A 142 -14.21 18.21 17.98
N TYR A 143 -13.41 17.19 18.29
CA TYR A 143 -12.10 16.92 17.67
C TYR A 143 -12.07 15.63 16.85
N SER A 144 -13.22 15.06 16.50
CA SER A 144 -13.32 13.77 15.82
C SER A 144 -12.44 13.68 14.56
N HIS A 145 -12.54 14.67 13.66
CA HIS A 145 -11.72 14.75 12.44
C HIS A 145 -10.24 14.99 12.75
N SER A 146 -9.91 15.81 13.75
CA SER A 146 -8.53 16.09 14.16
C SER A 146 -7.84 14.84 14.71
N LYS A 147 -8.55 14.04 15.51
CA LYS A 147 -8.09 12.75 16.04
C LYS A 147 -7.90 11.74 14.92
N TRP A 148 -8.85 11.66 13.98
CA TRP A 148 -8.74 10.79 12.82
C TRP A 148 -7.55 11.14 11.91
N LEU A 149 -7.35 12.44 11.65
CA LEU A 149 -6.20 12.93 10.90
C LEU A 149 -4.87 12.67 11.61
N SER A 150 -4.81 12.88 12.93
CA SER A 150 -3.62 12.56 13.73
C SER A 150 -3.30 11.06 13.62
N PHE A 151 -4.31 10.20 13.78
CA PHE A 151 -4.19 8.75 13.62
C PHE A 151 -3.69 8.33 12.23
N MET A 152 -4.29 8.85 11.16
CA MET A 152 -3.93 8.46 9.80
C MET A 152 -2.59 9.04 9.34
N SER A 153 -2.25 10.27 9.74
CA SER A 153 -1.04 10.98 9.28
C SER A 153 0.23 10.17 9.53
N LYS A 154 0.45 9.74 10.78
CA LYS A 154 1.63 8.95 11.17
C LYS A 154 1.74 7.66 10.39
N ARG A 155 0.63 6.95 10.21
CA ARG A 155 0.59 5.66 9.49
C ARG A 155 0.88 5.84 8.00
N LEU A 156 0.33 6.88 7.37
CA LEU A 156 0.56 7.17 5.95
C LEU A 156 2.00 7.65 5.68
N GLU A 157 2.60 8.40 6.62
CA GLU A 157 4.02 8.79 6.54
C GLU A 157 4.94 7.56 6.53
N LEU A 158 4.75 6.61 7.45
CA LEU A 158 5.52 5.36 7.48
C LEU A 158 5.24 4.54 6.21
N ALA A 159 3.97 4.39 5.81
CA ALA A 159 3.57 3.63 4.63
C ALA A 159 4.22 4.16 3.34
N LYS A 160 4.37 5.48 3.21
CA LYS A 160 5.06 6.10 2.07
C LYS A 160 6.52 5.64 1.95
N GLU A 161 7.22 5.48 3.07
CA GLU A 161 8.62 5.01 3.06
C GLU A 161 8.75 3.54 2.69
N LEU A 162 7.72 2.74 2.95
CA LEU A 162 7.69 1.31 2.60
C LEU A 162 7.43 1.08 1.11
N LEU A 163 6.74 1.99 0.43
CA LEU A 163 6.41 1.83 -0.99
C LEU A 163 7.68 1.76 -1.85
N SER A 164 7.70 0.81 -2.79
CA SER A 164 8.71 0.75 -3.85
C SER A 164 8.63 1.98 -4.74
N GLU A 165 9.67 2.25 -5.53
CA GLU A 165 9.72 3.44 -6.40
C GLU A 165 8.48 3.54 -7.33
N THR A 166 7.98 2.39 -7.76
CA THR A 166 6.75 2.33 -8.58
C THR A 166 5.52 1.94 -7.76
N GLY A 167 5.61 1.80 -6.45
CA GLY A 167 4.54 1.33 -5.59
C GLY A 167 3.31 2.25 -5.58
N VAL A 168 2.15 1.66 -5.28
CA VAL A 168 0.86 2.37 -5.15
C VAL A 168 0.19 2.06 -3.83
N ILE A 169 -0.59 3.02 -3.34
CA ILE A 169 -1.50 2.85 -2.20
C ILE A 169 -2.94 3.07 -2.65
N PHE A 170 -3.81 2.15 -2.23
CA PHE A 170 -5.26 2.22 -2.38
C PHE A 170 -5.88 2.36 -0.99
N ILE A 171 -6.75 3.35 -0.79
CA ILE A 171 -7.38 3.62 0.50
C ILE A 171 -8.89 3.71 0.31
N SER A 172 -9.62 2.75 0.88
CA SER A 172 -11.08 2.78 0.91
C SER A 172 -11.57 3.80 1.92
N ILE A 173 -12.58 4.58 1.55
CA ILE A 173 -13.14 5.63 2.41
C ILE A 173 -14.58 5.99 1.98
N ASP A 174 -15.41 6.38 2.94
CA ASP A 174 -16.73 6.97 2.68
C ASP A 174 -16.70 8.51 2.75
N ASP A 175 -17.87 9.13 2.57
CA ASP A 175 -18.00 10.59 2.49
C ASP A 175 -17.65 11.33 3.78
N ASN A 176 -17.51 10.67 4.94
CA ASN A 176 -17.22 11.36 6.22
C ASN A 176 -15.80 11.93 6.25
N GLU A 177 -14.82 11.18 5.71
CA GLU A 177 -13.40 11.54 5.73
C GLU A 177 -12.74 11.61 4.35
N GLN A 178 -13.48 11.37 3.26
CA GLN A 178 -12.92 11.34 1.91
C GLN A 178 -12.14 12.61 1.55
N ALA A 179 -12.66 13.79 1.89
CA ALA A 179 -12.01 15.07 1.59
C ALA A 179 -10.76 15.29 2.45
N GLN A 180 -10.86 15.01 3.74
CA GLN A 180 -9.81 15.14 4.75
C GLN A 180 -8.64 14.20 4.40
N LEU A 181 -8.94 12.94 4.10
CA LEU A 181 -7.97 11.95 3.65
C LEU A 181 -7.30 12.36 2.34
N LYS A 182 -8.05 12.89 1.36
CA LYS A 182 -7.49 13.35 0.09
C LYS A 182 -6.44 14.44 0.31
N LEU A 183 -6.75 15.45 1.11
CA LEU A 183 -5.82 16.54 1.40
C LEU A 183 -4.63 16.07 2.24
N LEU A 184 -4.84 15.15 3.18
CA LEU A 184 -3.75 14.53 3.94
C LEU A 184 -2.81 13.75 3.01
N CYS A 185 -3.36 12.97 2.07
CA CYS A 185 -2.56 12.25 1.09
C CYS A 185 -1.83 13.18 0.12
N ASP A 186 -2.40 14.34 -0.23
CA ASP A 186 -1.69 15.36 -1.02
C ASP A 186 -0.48 15.92 -0.27
N GLU A 187 -0.57 16.10 1.05
CA GLU A 187 0.57 16.53 1.89
C GLU A 187 1.61 15.41 2.02
N VAL A 188 1.18 14.16 2.25
CA VAL A 188 2.09 13.02 2.46
C VAL A 188 2.74 12.58 1.14
N PHE A 189 1.97 12.25 0.11
CA PHE A 189 2.47 11.66 -1.14
C PHE A 189 2.79 12.71 -2.21
N GLY A 190 2.28 13.93 -2.08
CA GLY A 190 2.34 14.98 -3.09
C GLY A 190 1.12 14.96 -4.02
N GLU A 191 0.54 16.13 -4.28
CA GLU A 191 -0.65 16.27 -5.13
C GLU A 191 -0.44 15.72 -6.55
N ASP A 192 0.74 15.95 -7.15
CA ASP A 192 1.09 15.46 -8.50
C ASP A 192 1.10 13.93 -8.58
N ASN A 193 1.24 13.26 -7.45
CA ASN A 193 1.27 11.80 -7.32
C ASN A 193 -0.12 11.18 -7.13
N PHE A 194 -1.17 11.99 -7.00
CA PHE A 194 -2.55 11.50 -7.02
C PHE A 194 -2.88 10.89 -8.39
N VAL A 195 -3.30 9.62 -8.40
CA VAL A 195 -3.64 8.91 -9.64
C VAL A 195 -5.09 9.17 -10.00
N THR A 196 -6.02 8.78 -9.14
CA THR A 196 -7.47 8.94 -9.33
C THR A 196 -8.22 8.63 -8.03
N SER A 197 -9.48 9.04 -7.97
CA SER A 197 -10.47 8.44 -7.05
C SER A 197 -11.27 7.40 -7.85
N ILE A 198 -11.32 6.17 -7.34
CA ILE A 198 -12.12 5.08 -7.88
C ILE A 198 -13.48 5.12 -7.20
N HIS A 199 -14.55 5.11 -7.97
CA HIS A 199 -15.91 4.99 -7.47
C HIS A 199 -16.30 3.52 -7.49
N TRP A 200 -16.38 2.91 -6.32
CA TRP A 200 -16.78 1.51 -6.17
C TRP A 200 -18.25 1.43 -5.75
N LYS A 201 -19.04 0.64 -6.48
CA LYS A 201 -20.44 0.36 -6.14
C LYS A 201 -20.47 -0.73 -5.06
N ARG A 202 -20.87 -0.35 -3.85
CA ARG A 202 -20.86 -1.22 -2.66
C ARG A 202 -22.16 -1.99 -2.41
N SER A 203 -23.25 -1.62 -3.07
CA SER A 203 -24.52 -2.33 -2.97
C SER A 203 -25.30 -2.26 -4.28
N GLU A 204 -25.97 -3.36 -4.61
CA GLU A 204 -26.93 -3.44 -5.72
C GLU A 204 -28.24 -2.72 -5.40
N SER A 205 -28.58 -2.61 -4.11
CA SER A 205 -29.89 -2.15 -3.66
C SER A 205 -29.90 -0.65 -3.40
N GLN A 206 -30.97 0.01 -3.86
CA GLN A 206 -31.27 1.41 -3.52
C GLN A 206 -32.37 1.46 -2.47
N ASN A 207 -32.19 2.29 -1.44
CA ASN A 207 -33.23 2.50 -0.45
C ASN A 207 -34.30 3.45 -1.02
N ASN A 208 -35.32 2.88 -1.65
CA ASN A 208 -36.42 3.63 -2.25
C ASN A 208 -37.31 4.38 -1.23
N ASN A 209 -37.13 4.14 0.07
CA ASN A 209 -37.80 4.88 1.14
C ASN A 209 -36.99 6.10 1.61
N ALA A 210 -35.76 6.29 1.13
CA ALA A 210 -34.96 7.46 1.45
C ALA A 210 -35.60 8.72 0.84
N LYS A 211 -35.65 9.80 1.62
CA LYS A 211 -36.09 11.13 1.16
C LYS A 211 -34.96 11.93 0.47
N GLN A 212 -33.78 11.33 0.39
CA GLN A 212 -32.53 11.90 -0.12
C GLN A 212 -31.98 10.98 -1.24
N LEU A 213 -30.93 11.42 -1.92
CA LEU A 213 -30.23 10.56 -2.89
C LEU A 213 -29.68 9.32 -2.20
N SER A 214 -29.89 8.14 -2.81
CA SER A 214 -29.35 6.88 -2.28
C SER A 214 -27.85 6.79 -2.56
N ILE A 215 -27.06 6.64 -1.49
CA ILE A 215 -25.60 6.43 -1.58
C ILE A 215 -25.36 4.93 -1.79
N VAL A 216 -24.94 4.55 -3.00
CA VAL A 216 -24.71 3.15 -3.41
C VAL A 216 -23.24 2.80 -3.63
N GLY A 217 -22.34 3.76 -3.40
CA GLY A 217 -20.92 3.59 -3.60
C GLY A 217 -20.08 4.26 -2.53
N GLU A 218 -18.81 3.91 -2.55
CA GLU A 218 -17.72 4.43 -1.71
C GLU A 218 -16.54 4.79 -2.61
N SER A 219 -15.61 5.58 -2.08
CA SER A 219 -14.41 5.98 -2.81
C SER A 219 -13.23 5.10 -2.43
N VAL A 220 -12.38 4.79 -3.41
CA VAL A 220 -11.04 4.25 -3.16
C VAL A 220 -10.03 5.23 -3.76
N LEU A 221 -9.31 5.94 -2.90
CA LEU A 221 -8.26 6.86 -3.34
C LEU A 221 -7.04 6.07 -3.80
N CYS A 222 -6.44 6.47 -4.93
CA CYS A 222 -5.23 5.86 -5.45
C CYS A 222 -4.11 6.91 -5.57
N TYR A 223 -3.00 6.64 -4.89
CA TYR A 223 -1.76 7.39 -5.01
C TYR A 223 -0.62 6.46 -5.45
N ALA A 224 0.29 6.99 -6.25
CA ALA A 224 1.56 6.33 -6.56
C ALA A 224 2.69 7.04 -5.83
N LEU A 225 3.76 6.34 -5.43
CA LEU A 225 4.92 7.02 -4.86
C LEU A 225 5.58 7.97 -5.89
N ASN A 226 5.64 7.50 -7.15
CA ASN A 226 6.06 8.30 -8.29
C ASN A 226 5.16 8.02 -9.50
N LYS A 227 4.12 8.85 -9.68
CA LYS A 227 3.13 8.69 -10.76
C LYS A 227 3.76 8.73 -12.16
N PHE A 228 4.83 9.49 -12.37
CA PHE A 228 5.46 9.63 -13.69
C PHE A 228 6.28 8.40 -14.11
N ARG A 229 6.70 7.57 -13.15
CA ARG A 229 7.37 6.28 -13.40
C ARG A 229 6.44 5.08 -13.22
N ASN A 230 5.18 5.33 -12.86
CA ASN A 230 4.20 4.29 -12.59
C ASN A 230 3.40 3.95 -13.86
N TYR A 231 3.26 2.65 -14.12
CA TYR A 231 2.37 2.13 -15.15
C TYR A 231 1.45 1.09 -14.52
N PHE A 232 0.16 1.21 -14.83
CA PHE A 232 -0.85 0.23 -14.45
C PHE A 232 -0.99 -0.85 -15.52
N ASN A 233 -1.24 -2.08 -15.07
CA ASN A 233 -1.48 -3.22 -15.92
C ASN A 233 -2.76 -3.04 -16.74
N LYS A 234 -2.75 -3.61 -17.94
CA LYS A 234 -3.96 -3.76 -18.73
C LYS A 234 -4.83 -4.85 -18.13
N ILE A 235 -6.13 -4.64 -18.19
CA ILE A 235 -7.14 -5.61 -17.81
C ILE A 235 -7.74 -6.22 -19.08
N GLU A 236 -8.41 -7.35 -18.93
CA GLU A 236 -9.18 -7.93 -20.02
C GLU A 236 -10.20 -6.94 -20.59
N LEU A 237 -10.50 -7.10 -21.89
CA LEU A 237 -11.51 -6.29 -22.53
C LEU A 237 -12.88 -6.60 -21.92
N GLN A 238 -13.54 -5.57 -21.43
CA GLN A 238 -14.93 -5.65 -21.01
C GLN A 238 -15.82 -5.93 -22.22
N GLU A 239 -16.99 -6.52 -21.97
CA GLU A 239 -17.96 -6.84 -23.01
C GLU A 239 -18.33 -5.63 -23.89
N SER A 240 -18.44 -4.44 -23.29
CA SER A 240 -18.68 -3.18 -24.00
C SER A 240 -17.58 -2.89 -25.04
N ALA A 241 -16.32 -3.07 -24.66
CA ALA A 241 -15.17 -2.91 -25.54
C ALA A 241 -15.14 -4.02 -26.61
N ILE A 242 -15.43 -5.28 -26.25
CA ILE A 242 -15.52 -6.40 -27.20
C ILE A 242 -16.60 -6.14 -28.27
N LYS A 243 -17.74 -5.55 -27.88
CA LYS A 243 -18.83 -5.18 -28.79
C LYS A 243 -18.42 -4.12 -29.83
N GLU A 244 -17.34 -3.36 -29.60
CA GLU A 244 -16.81 -2.44 -30.61
C GLU A 244 -16.17 -3.17 -31.79
N TYR A 245 -15.64 -4.39 -31.58
CA TYR A 245 -15.03 -5.24 -32.60
C TYR A 245 -16.10 -5.97 -33.42
N ARG A 246 -17.00 -5.20 -34.03
CA ARG A 246 -18.18 -5.68 -34.76
C ARG A 246 -17.99 -5.78 -36.27
N TYR A 247 -16.82 -5.40 -36.78
CA TYR A 247 -16.51 -5.52 -38.20
C TYR A 247 -15.64 -6.75 -38.42
N GLU A 248 -15.80 -7.36 -39.59
CA GLU A 248 -15.00 -8.51 -40.01
C GLU A 248 -14.18 -8.11 -41.22
N ASP A 249 -12.93 -8.51 -41.22
CA ASP A 249 -12.05 -8.27 -42.35
C ASP A 249 -12.35 -9.24 -43.48
N ASP A 250 -12.76 -8.72 -44.63
CA ASP A 250 -13.19 -9.54 -45.79
C ASP A 250 -12.09 -10.49 -46.31
N LEU A 251 -10.81 -10.21 -46.04
CA LEU A 251 -9.69 -11.04 -46.50
C LEU A 251 -9.34 -12.15 -45.51
N THR A 252 -9.35 -11.85 -44.21
CA THR A 252 -8.87 -12.77 -43.18
C THR A 252 -9.95 -13.33 -42.27
N GLY A 253 -11.19 -12.86 -42.35
CA GLY A 253 -12.28 -13.20 -41.43
C GLY A 253 -12.07 -12.70 -39.98
N ARG A 254 -11.11 -11.79 -39.77
CA ARG A 254 -10.71 -11.36 -38.41
C ARG A 254 -11.58 -10.21 -37.94
N ARG A 255 -12.02 -10.28 -36.68
CA ARG A 255 -12.81 -9.21 -36.08
C ARG A 255 -11.95 -7.98 -35.77
N PHE A 256 -12.44 -6.80 -36.13
CA PHE A 256 -11.78 -5.53 -35.85
C PHE A 256 -12.77 -4.43 -35.44
N ARG A 257 -12.26 -3.40 -34.78
CA ARG A 257 -12.95 -2.12 -34.56
C ARG A 257 -12.31 -1.01 -35.38
N ARG A 258 -13.06 0.05 -35.63
CA ARG A 258 -12.60 1.21 -36.42
C ARG A 258 -11.71 2.13 -35.57
N GLY A 259 -10.46 2.27 -35.96
CA GLY A 259 -9.53 3.27 -35.45
C GLY A 259 -9.59 4.57 -36.24
N THR A 260 -9.40 5.70 -35.56
CA THR A 260 -9.52 7.04 -36.15
C THR A 260 -8.38 7.33 -37.12
N ILE A 261 -8.74 7.62 -38.38
CA ILE A 261 -7.86 8.26 -39.37
C ILE A 261 -8.30 9.72 -39.57
N VAL A 262 -9.60 9.98 -39.64
CA VAL A 262 -10.15 11.35 -39.76
C VAL A 262 -10.30 11.98 -38.37
N ASP A 263 -9.57 13.06 -38.10
CA ASP A 263 -9.70 13.85 -36.87
C ASP A 263 -9.77 15.34 -37.25
N ASN A 264 -10.98 15.88 -37.30
CA ASN A 264 -11.23 17.26 -37.71
C ASN A 264 -10.85 18.30 -36.64
N THR A 265 -10.69 17.86 -35.39
CA THR A 265 -10.46 18.75 -34.25
C THR A 265 -8.96 18.92 -34.00
N ARG A 266 -8.21 17.82 -33.99
CA ARG A 266 -6.77 17.79 -33.68
C ARG A 266 -5.88 17.57 -34.89
N GLY A 267 -6.45 17.15 -36.02
CA GLY A 267 -5.69 16.82 -37.22
C GLY A 267 -4.97 18.04 -37.81
N LYS A 268 -3.65 17.93 -37.92
CA LYS A 268 -2.78 18.96 -38.52
C LYS A 268 -2.41 18.65 -39.97
N ASN A 269 -2.49 17.39 -40.38
CA ASN A 269 -2.16 16.94 -41.73
C ASN A 269 -3.41 16.93 -42.60
N LEU A 270 -3.27 17.38 -43.85
CA LEU A 270 -4.29 17.27 -44.88
C LEU A 270 -3.92 16.11 -45.81
N LEU A 271 -4.74 15.06 -45.82
CA LEU A 271 -4.49 13.88 -46.63
C LEU A 271 -5.43 13.88 -47.85
N ASN A 272 -4.83 13.83 -49.04
CA ASN A 272 -5.54 13.63 -50.29
C ASN A 272 -5.73 12.13 -50.51
N ILE A 273 -6.94 11.64 -50.28
CA ILE A 273 -7.23 10.21 -50.31
C ILE A 273 -8.15 9.85 -51.48
N LYS A 274 -7.98 8.65 -52.02
CA LYS A 274 -8.86 8.05 -53.03
C LYS A 274 -9.30 6.67 -52.55
N SER A 275 -10.59 6.46 -52.37
CA SER A 275 -11.13 5.15 -51.97
C SER A 275 -10.98 4.12 -53.09
N PRO A 276 -11.08 2.80 -52.78
CA PRO A 276 -11.11 1.75 -53.80
C PRO A 276 -12.24 1.91 -54.82
N THR A 277 -13.36 2.52 -54.39
CA THR A 277 -14.50 2.86 -55.26
C THR A 277 -14.29 4.13 -56.10
N GLY A 278 -13.13 4.77 -55.99
CA GLY A 278 -12.75 5.94 -56.78
C GLY A 278 -13.13 7.30 -56.18
N ILE A 279 -13.76 7.34 -54.99
CA ILE A 279 -14.16 8.57 -54.32
C ILE A 279 -12.91 9.30 -53.82
N LYS A 280 -12.74 10.57 -54.21
CA LYS A 280 -11.65 11.44 -53.76
C LYS A 280 -12.12 12.34 -52.63
N LYS A 281 -11.32 12.46 -51.56
CA LYS A 281 -11.58 13.36 -50.43
C LYS A 281 -10.29 13.99 -49.93
N VAL A 282 -10.42 15.16 -49.32
CA VAL A 282 -9.40 15.77 -48.48
C VAL A 282 -9.86 15.60 -47.04
N ILE A 283 -9.04 14.95 -46.21
CA ILE A 283 -9.36 14.73 -44.79
C ILE A 283 -8.31 15.38 -43.90
N LYS A 284 -8.74 15.85 -42.72
CA LYS A 284 -7.82 16.24 -41.64
C LYS A 284 -7.47 15.01 -40.80
N SER A 285 -6.19 14.84 -40.51
CA SER A 285 -5.69 13.72 -39.71
C SER A 285 -4.54 14.14 -38.80
N ILE A 286 -4.41 13.45 -37.67
CA ILE A 286 -3.20 13.46 -36.86
C ILE A 286 -2.10 12.57 -37.45
N ARG A 287 -2.46 11.67 -38.38
CA ARG A 287 -1.53 10.74 -39.04
C ARG A 287 -0.92 11.39 -40.28
N THR A 288 0.28 10.96 -40.64
CA THR A 288 0.98 11.45 -41.85
C THR A 288 0.47 10.74 -43.10
N GLU A 289 0.81 11.30 -44.27
CA GLU A 289 0.47 10.68 -45.56
C GLU A 289 1.21 9.35 -45.75
N GLU A 290 2.45 9.25 -45.27
CA GLU A 290 3.27 8.03 -45.28
C GLU A 290 2.63 6.93 -44.45
N PHE A 291 2.21 7.25 -43.21
CA PHE A 291 1.50 6.31 -42.35
C PHE A 291 0.24 5.79 -43.04
N PHE A 292 -0.57 6.69 -43.60
CA PHE A 292 -1.79 6.30 -44.31
C PHE A 292 -1.50 5.38 -45.49
N LYS A 293 -0.54 5.73 -46.37
CA LYS A 293 -0.15 4.93 -47.53
C LYS A 293 0.42 3.57 -47.15
N GLU A 294 1.20 3.48 -46.07
CA GLU A 294 1.67 2.21 -45.53
C GLU A 294 0.50 1.32 -45.10
N LYS A 295 -0.39 1.84 -44.25
CA LYS A 295 -1.55 1.09 -43.75
C LYS A 295 -2.50 0.67 -44.85
N ASP A 296 -2.73 1.54 -45.84
CA ASP A 296 -3.58 1.22 -46.99
C ASP A 296 -2.96 0.12 -47.86
N ARG A 297 -1.64 0.18 -48.13
CA ARG A 297 -0.90 -0.88 -48.84
C ARG A 297 -0.94 -2.23 -48.11
N ASN A 298 -0.87 -2.21 -46.79
CA ASN A 298 -0.92 -3.42 -45.97
C ASN A 298 -2.34 -3.98 -45.78
N GLY A 299 -3.37 -3.36 -46.37
CA GLY A 299 -4.76 -3.76 -46.19
C GLY A 299 -5.31 -3.46 -44.79
N GLU A 300 -4.64 -2.61 -44.01
CA GLU A 300 -5.01 -2.23 -42.64
C GLU A 300 -6.01 -1.08 -42.60
N ILE A 301 -6.48 -0.58 -43.75
CA ILE A 301 -7.53 0.44 -43.86
C ILE A 301 -8.87 -0.19 -44.20
N TYR A 302 -9.88 0.13 -43.40
CA TYR A 302 -11.28 -0.11 -43.68
C TYR A 302 -11.92 1.12 -44.32
N TRP A 303 -12.51 0.93 -45.50
CA TRP A 303 -13.19 1.99 -46.25
C TRP A 303 -14.71 1.89 -46.06
N THR A 304 -15.34 2.97 -45.61
CA THR A 304 -16.82 3.03 -45.60
C THR A 304 -17.37 3.14 -47.02
N LYS A 305 -18.67 2.84 -47.19
CA LYS A 305 -19.40 3.09 -48.46
C LYS A 305 -19.28 4.54 -48.95
N THR A 306 -19.14 5.50 -48.02
CA THR A 306 -18.98 6.92 -48.33
C THR A 306 -17.54 7.32 -48.67
N GLY A 307 -16.59 6.38 -48.69
CA GLY A 307 -15.17 6.64 -48.97
C GLY A 307 -14.41 7.26 -47.79
N THR A 308 -14.88 7.09 -46.55
CA THR A 308 -14.16 7.55 -45.36
C THR A 308 -13.29 6.40 -44.83
N PRO A 309 -11.96 6.61 -44.66
CA PRO A 309 -11.07 5.57 -44.17
C PRO A 309 -11.05 5.50 -42.64
N TYR A 310 -10.89 4.29 -42.13
CA TYR A 310 -10.63 3.97 -40.73
C TYR A 310 -9.50 2.94 -40.65
N LEU A 311 -8.71 2.97 -39.58
CA LEU A 311 -7.73 1.92 -39.31
C LEU A 311 -8.45 0.67 -38.81
N LYS A 312 -8.04 -0.52 -39.25
CA LYS A 312 -8.48 -1.80 -38.66
C LYS A 312 -7.69 -2.05 -37.39
N ILE A 313 -8.36 -2.07 -36.23
CA ILE A 313 -7.76 -2.47 -34.95
C ILE A 313 -8.33 -3.85 -34.62
N PHE A 314 -7.51 -4.89 -34.76
CA PHE A 314 -7.95 -6.28 -34.64
C PHE A 314 -8.09 -6.74 -33.19
N LEU A 315 -9.14 -7.54 -32.93
CA LEU A 315 -9.46 -8.06 -31.58
C LEU A 315 -8.40 -9.04 -31.08
N ASP A 316 -7.95 -9.95 -31.94
CA ASP A 316 -6.93 -10.96 -31.62
C ASP A 316 -5.53 -10.38 -31.39
N LYS A 317 -5.33 -9.09 -31.71
CA LYS A 317 -4.11 -8.33 -31.37
C LYS A 317 -4.29 -7.46 -30.13
N SER A 318 -5.43 -7.55 -29.43
CA SER A 318 -5.68 -6.75 -28.24
C SER A 318 -4.86 -7.28 -27.07
N GLU A 319 -4.09 -6.41 -26.45
CA GLU A 319 -3.38 -6.67 -25.18
C GLU A 319 -4.23 -6.29 -23.96
N GLY A 320 -5.54 -6.11 -24.15
CA GLY A 320 -6.45 -5.61 -23.12
C GLY A 320 -6.64 -4.10 -23.16
N GLN A 321 -7.19 -3.56 -22.08
CA GLN A 321 -7.51 -2.13 -21.93
C GLN A 321 -7.03 -1.60 -20.58
N ILE A 322 -6.84 -0.29 -20.49
CA ILE A 322 -6.59 0.36 -19.19
C ILE A 322 -7.90 0.40 -18.41
N SER A 323 -7.83 0.12 -17.11
CA SER A 323 -8.99 0.23 -16.24
C SER A 323 -9.46 1.68 -16.14
N ASN A 324 -10.77 1.88 -16.13
CA ASN A 324 -11.35 3.16 -15.73
C ASN A 324 -11.41 3.25 -14.20
N ASN A 325 -11.95 4.34 -13.68
CA ASN A 325 -12.14 4.56 -12.24
C ASN A 325 -13.59 4.35 -11.77
N TRP A 326 -14.38 3.55 -12.50
CA TRP A 326 -15.79 3.27 -12.18
C TRP A 326 -16.00 1.77 -12.03
N PHE A 327 -16.04 1.30 -10.79
CA PHE A 327 -16.06 -0.12 -10.43
C PHE A 327 -17.46 -0.52 -10.00
N ASP A 328 -18.28 -0.91 -10.97
CA ASP A 328 -19.69 -1.29 -10.77
C ASP A 328 -19.94 -2.79 -10.86
N LYS A 329 -18.88 -3.60 -11.07
CA LYS A 329 -18.96 -5.06 -11.26
C LYS A 329 -17.90 -5.83 -10.47
N ASP A 330 -17.19 -5.16 -9.58
CA ASP A 330 -16.01 -5.67 -8.89
C ASP A 330 -16.36 -6.20 -7.48
N GLY A 331 -17.61 -6.58 -7.28
CA GLY A 331 -18.15 -7.13 -6.03
C GLY A 331 -18.86 -6.07 -5.20
N VAL A 332 -19.79 -6.50 -4.35
CA VAL A 332 -20.56 -5.66 -3.41
C VAL A 332 -20.40 -6.17 -1.96
N ASN A 333 -20.92 -5.43 -0.98
CA ASN A 333 -20.85 -5.82 0.42
C ASN A 333 -21.56 -7.16 0.70
N GLU A 334 -22.63 -7.45 -0.04
CA GLU A 334 -23.37 -8.70 0.07
C GLU A 334 -22.49 -9.91 -0.31
N ASP A 335 -21.65 -9.80 -1.35
CA ASP A 335 -20.69 -10.84 -1.74
C ASP A 335 -19.68 -11.10 -0.62
N ALA A 336 -19.18 -10.05 0.04
CA ALA A 336 -18.23 -10.17 1.14
C ALA A 336 -18.83 -10.89 2.37
N ALA A 337 -20.11 -10.66 2.63
CA ALA A 337 -20.84 -11.33 3.70
C ALA A 337 -21.06 -12.81 3.39
N GLU A 338 -21.39 -13.15 2.15
CA GLU A 338 -21.51 -14.54 1.68
C GLU A 338 -20.17 -15.27 1.80
N GLU A 339 -19.06 -14.66 1.33
CA GLU A 339 -17.71 -15.22 1.44
C GLU A 339 -17.33 -15.58 2.90
N LEU A 340 -17.65 -14.72 3.87
CA LEU A 340 -17.37 -14.99 5.28
C LEU A 340 -18.30 -16.05 5.88
N SER A 341 -19.57 -16.06 5.48
CA SER A 341 -20.54 -17.06 5.88
C SER A 341 -20.12 -18.45 5.44
N ASP A 342 -19.68 -18.61 4.18
CA ASP A 342 -19.18 -19.88 3.64
C ASP A 342 -17.96 -20.40 4.41
N LEU A 343 -17.14 -19.48 4.91
CA LEU A 343 -15.98 -19.78 5.75
C LEU A 343 -16.34 -19.96 7.24
N ASN A 344 -17.62 -19.91 7.63
CA ASN A 344 -18.07 -19.98 9.03
C ASN A 344 -17.40 -18.92 9.94
N ILE A 345 -17.32 -17.68 9.44
CA ILE A 345 -16.75 -16.54 10.15
C ILE A 345 -17.83 -15.48 10.33
N ASN A 346 -18.08 -15.09 11.59
CA ASN A 346 -19.02 -14.03 11.92
C ASN A 346 -18.27 -12.70 12.07
N PHE A 347 -18.22 -11.93 10.99
CA PHE A 347 -17.62 -10.60 10.98
C PHE A 347 -18.37 -9.71 9.99
N ASN A 348 -18.59 -8.45 10.36
CA ASN A 348 -19.28 -7.47 9.51
C ASN A 348 -18.28 -6.53 8.86
N PHE A 349 -18.70 -5.84 7.80
CA PHE A 349 -17.91 -4.77 7.16
C PHE A 349 -16.63 -5.23 6.44
N SER A 350 -16.57 -6.50 6.02
CA SER A 350 -15.52 -6.97 5.11
C SER A 350 -15.70 -6.40 3.71
N LYS A 351 -14.59 -6.17 3.01
CA LYS A 351 -14.60 -5.87 1.58
C LYS A 351 -14.68 -7.17 0.77
N PRO A 352 -15.25 -7.16 -0.44
CA PRO A 352 -15.34 -8.36 -1.27
C PRO A 352 -13.97 -8.72 -1.85
N LYS A 353 -13.63 -10.01 -1.91
CA LYS A 353 -12.35 -10.48 -2.47
C LYS A 353 -12.13 -9.97 -3.89
N LYS A 354 -13.20 -9.94 -4.69
CA LYS A 354 -13.15 -9.51 -6.09
C LYS A 354 -12.63 -8.07 -6.28
N LEU A 355 -13.00 -7.15 -5.38
CA LEU A 355 -12.53 -5.76 -5.42
C LEU A 355 -11.03 -5.72 -5.13
N ILE A 356 -10.59 -6.43 -4.10
CA ILE A 356 -9.19 -6.42 -3.68
C ILE A 356 -8.30 -7.08 -4.73
N MET A 357 -8.73 -8.21 -5.31
CA MET A 357 -8.06 -8.82 -6.45
C MET A 357 -7.93 -7.84 -7.62
N LYS A 358 -9.02 -7.13 -7.95
CA LYS A 358 -8.99 -6.12 -9.01
C LYS A 358 -7.93 -5.07 -8.75
N LEU A 359 -7.92 -4.47 -7.56
CA LEU A 359 -6.97 -3.41 -7.17
C LEU A 359 -5.52 -3.90 -7.22
N ILE A 360 -5.24 -5.08 -6.67
CA ILE A 360 -3.90 -5.70 -6.67
C ILE A 360 -3.43 -5.95 -8.11
N SER A 361 -4.26 -6.53 -8.96
CA SER A 361 -3.90 -6.84 -10.35
C SER A 361 -3.65 -5.61 -11.22
N LEU A 362 -4.14 -4.42 -10.83
CA LEU A 362 -3.86 -3.19 -11.56
C LEU A 362 -2.39 -2.77 -11.48
N LYS A 363 -1.63 -3.19 -10.45
CA LYS A 363 -0.24 -2.78 -10.30
C LYS A 363 0.76 -3.91 -10.05
N SER A 364 0.34 -4.99 -9.41
CA SER A 364 1.24 -6.09 -9.06
C SER A 364 1.71 -6.87 -10.29
N ASP A 365 2.88 -7.46 -10.16
CA ASP A 365 3.36 -8.56 -10.99
C ASP A 365 3.35 -9.87 -10.19
N ASN A 366 3.91 -10.94 -10.77
CA ASN A 366 3.90 -12.26 -10.15
C ASN A 366 4.79 -12.41 -8.92
N ASN A 367 5.59 -11.43 -8.52
CA ASN A 367 6.45 -11.51 -7.33
C ASN A 367 6.26 -10.32 -6.38
N SER A 368 5.26 -9.47 -6.63
CA SER A 368 5.03 -8.27 -5.84
C SER A 368 4.76 -8.56 -4.38
N VAL A 369 5.11 -7.59 -3.53
CA VAL A 369 4.77 -7.61 -2.10
C VAL A 369 3.58 -6.69 -1.83
N ILE A 370 2.56 -7.25 -1.20
CA ILE A 370 1.30 -6.59 -0.87
C ILE A 370 1.21 -6.39 0.65
N LEU A 371 0.93 -5.16 1.08
CA LEU A 371 0.76 -4.82 2.49
C LEU A 371 -0.67 -4.32 2.75
N ASP A 372 -1.25 -4.80 3.84
CA ASP A 372 -2.50 -4.27 4.40
C ASP A 372 -2.37 -4.15 5.91
N PHE A 373 -2.25 -2.92 6.38
CA PHE A 373 -2.12 -2.59 7.80
C PHE A 373 -3.44 -2.19 8.46
N PHE A 374 -4.57 -2.50 7.80
CA PHE A 374 -5.93 -2.49 8.35
C PHE A 374 -6.63 -3.78 7.92
N ALA A 375 -5.97 -4.93 8.14
CA ALA A 375 -6.35 -6.18 7.48
C ALA A 375 -7.77 -6.67 7.82
N GLY A 376 -8.28 -6.35 9.02
CA GLY A 376 -9.66 -6.59 9.44
C GLY A 376 -10.08 -8.05 9.33
N SER A 377 -10.74 -8.41 8.23
CA SER A 377 -11.17 -9.79 7.96
C SER A 377 -10.12 -10.67 7.28
N GLY A 378 -9.00 -10.11 6.82
CA GLY A 378 -7.97 -10.82 6.06
C GLY A 378 -8.29 -10.96 4.57
N THR A 379 -9.14 -10.09 4.00
CA THR A 379 -9.55 -10.15 2.60
C THR A 379 -8.37 -10.04 1.64
N THR A 380 -7.40 -9.17 1.94
CA THR A 380 -6.20 -8.96 1.13
C THR A 380 -5.36 -10.22 1.00
N GLY A 381 -5.11 -10.96 2.09
CA GLY A 381 -4.37 -12.22 2.03
C GLY A 381 -5.10 -13.30 1.22
N HIS A 382 -6.43 -13.40 1.35
CA HIS A 382 -7.25 -14.29 0.53
C HIS A 382 -7.17 -13.90 -0.96
N ALA A 383 -7.27 -12.61 -1.31
CA ALA A 383 -7.14 -12.14 -2.68
C ALA A 383 -5.77 -12.49 -3.30
N VAL A 384 -4.68 -12.31 -2.56
CA VAL A 384 -3.33 -12.65 -3.02
C VAL A 384 -3.18 -14.16 -3.26
N ALA A 385 -3.65 -14.99 -2.33
CA ALA A 385 -3.60 -16.44 -2.49
C ALA A 385 -4.41 -16.92 -3.71
N GLN A 386 -5.58 -16.30 -3.96
CA GLN A 386 -6.40 -16.56 -5.14
C GLN A 386 -5.68 -16.19 -6.44
N LEU A 387 -5.09 -14.99 -6.50
CA LEU A 387 -4.35 -14.53 -7.69
C LEU A 387 -3.17 -15.45 -8.02
N ASN A 388 -2.38 -15.84 -7.01
CA ASN A 388 -1.26 -16.76 -7.19
C ASN A 388 -1.70 -18.12 -7.75
N LYS A 389 -2.86 -18.63 -7.32
CA LYS A 389 -3.44 -19.87 -7.89
C LYS A 389 -3.87 -19.68 -9.35
N GLU A 390 -4.45 -18.53 -9.69
CA GLU A 390 -4.98 -18.26 -11.02
C GLU A 390 -3.89 -18.07 -12.08
N ASP A 391 -2.80 -17.40 -11.73
CA ASP A 391 -1.75 -17.01 -12.69
C ASP A 391 -0.37 -17.64 -12.43
N GLY A 392 -0.26 -18.53 -11.44
CA GLY A 392 1.00 -19.16 -11.04
C GLY A 392 1.99 -18.19 -10.40
N GLY A 393 1.52 -17.04 -9.92
CA GLY A 393 2.32 -16.06 -9.21
C GLY A 393 2.81 -16.54 -7.84
N LYS A 394 3.78 -15.79 -7.33
CA LYS A 394 4.44 -15.90 -6.03
C LYS A 394 4.37 -14.57 -5.27
N ARG A 395 3.26 -13.85 -5.44
CA ARG A 395 3.02 -12.60 -4.69
C ARG A 395 3.00 -12.91 -3.21
N LYS A 396 3.56 -12.02 -2.40
CA LYS A 396 3.64 -12.15 -0.95
C LYS A 396 2.70 -11.16 -0.30
N TYR A 397 2.08 -11.54 0.81
CA TYR A 397 1.26 -10.61 1.59
C TYR A 397 1.77 -10.44 3.01
N ILE A 398 1.62 -9.22 3.52
CA ILE A 398 1.84 -8.84 4.90
C ILE A 398 0.56 -8.19 5.40
N LEU A 399 -0.06 -8.82 6.41
CA LEU A 399 -1.28 -8.31 7.04
C LEU A 399 -0.95 -7.84 8.44
N CYS A 400 -1.46 -6.68 8.82
CA CYS A 400 -1.46 -6.22 10.21
C CYS A 400 -2.89 -5.91 10.65
N THR A 401 -3.25 -6.44 11.82
CA THR A 401 -4.48 -6.08 12.51
C THR A 401 -4.29 -6.26 14.01
N ASN A 402 -4.93 -5.40 14.80
CA ASN A 402 -5.01 -5.63 16.24
C ASN A 402 -5.88 -6.86 16.53
N ASN A 403 -5.83 -7.34 17.77
CA ASN A 403 -6.65 -8.45 18.24
C ASN A 403 -7.83 -7.98 19.11
N GLU A 404 -8.25 -6.73 18.96
CA GLU A 404 -9.46 -6.24 19.62
C GLU A 404 -10.65 -7.08 19.15
N ASN A 405 -11.53 -7.45 20.08
CA ASN A 405 -12.65 -8.36 19.81
C ASN A 405 -12.22 -9.69 19.14
N LYS A 406 -10.96 -10.11 19.34
CA LYS A 406 -10.35 -11.31 18.74
C LYS A 406 -10.32 -11.33 17.22
N ILE A 407 -10.30 -10.15 16.58
CA ILE A 407 -10.34 -10.03 15.12
C ILE A 407 -9.14 -10.74 14.47
N CYS A 408 -7.92 -10.54 14.97
CA CYS A 408 -6.74 -11.18 14.40
C CYS A 408 -6.84 -12.72 14.46
N GLU A 409 -7.15 -13.28 15.63
CA GLU A 409 -7.14 -14.72 15.86
C GLU A 409 -8.38 -15.46 15.32
N GLU A 410 -9.59 -14.93 15.56
CA GLU A 410 -10.86 -15.63 15.26
C GLU A 410 -11.46 -15.23 13.91
N VAL A 411 -10.98 -14.15 13.28
CA VAL A 411 -11.45 -13.68 11.97
C VAL A 411 -10.36 -13.77 10.92
N THR A 412 -9.30 -12.96 11.01
CA THR A 412 -8.24 -12.89 9.97
C THR A 412 -7.51 -14.22 9.83
N TYR A 413 -6.92 -14.73 10.92
CA TYR A 413 -6.21 -16.01 10.91
C TYR A 413 -7.13 -17.16 10.52
N LYS A 414 -8.36 -17.19 11.07
CA LYS A 414 -9.36 -18.20 10.74
C LYS A 414 -9.72 -18.19 9.24
N ARG A 415 -9.88 -17.01 8.62
CA ARG A 415 -10.10 -16.88 7.17
C ARG A 415 -8.95 -17.51 6.39
N LEU A 416 -7.71 -17.15 6.71
CA LEU A 416 -6.52 -17.66 6.02
C LEU A 416 -6.32 -19.18 6.24
N SER A 417 -6.63 -19.68 7.44
CA SER A 417 -6.59 -21.11 7.74
C SER A 417 -7.67 -21.88 6.98
N ASN A 418 -8.88 -21.33 6.85
CA ASN A 418 -10.01 -22.03 6.25
C ASN A 418 -9.89 -22.14 4.72
N ILE A 419 -9.15 -21.24 4.07
CA ILE A 419 -8.92 -21.32 2.62
C ILE A 419 -7.77 -22.24 2.23
N GLN A 420 -7.05 -22.86 3.17
CA GLN A 420 -5.83 -23.64 2.90
C GLN A 420 -6.04 -24.82 1.94
N GLU A 421 -7.18 -25.51 2.04
CA GLU A 421 -7.48 -26.66 1.17
C GLU A 421 -7.61 -26.22 -0.30
N GLU A 422 -8.26 -25.08 -0.54
CA GLU A 422 -8.47 -24.57 -1.89
C GLU A 422 -7.31 -23.70 -2.40
N LEU A 423 -6.66 -22.97 -1.50
CA LEU A 423 -5.61 -21.98 -1.77
C LEU A 423 -4.39 -22.25 -0.85
N PRO A 424 -3.60 -23.30 -1.11
CA PRO A 424 -2.43 -23.63 -0.29
C PRO A 424 -1.43 -22.48 -0.20
N HIS A 425 -1.06 -22.10 1.02
CA HIS A 425 -0.05 -21.05 1.25
C HIS A 425 0.62 -21.20 2.61
N ASN A 426 1.84 -20.67 2.74
CA ASN A 426 2.57 -20.62 4.00
C ASN A 426 2.32 -19.29 4.72
N LEU A 427 2.19 -19.33 6.04
CA LEU A 427 1.92 -18.17 6.89
C LEU A 427 2.69 -18.28 8.20
N LYS A 428 3.44 -17.24 8.57
CA LYS A 428 3.95 -17.05 9.93
C LYS A 428 3.09 -16.04 10.68
N TYR A 429 2.83 -16.33 11.95
CA TYR A 429 2.02 -15.50 12.84
C TYR A 429 2.94 -14.83 13.86
N PHE A 430 2.93 -13.50 13.90
CA PHE A 430 3.73 -12.72 14.85
C PHE A 430 2.85 -11.88 15.75
N LYS A 431 3.23 -11.77 17.03
CA LYS A 431 2.62 -10.88 18.01
C LYS A 431 3.58 -9.76 18.35
N THR A 432 3.07 -8.53 18.37
CA THR A 432 3.84 -7.38 18.86
C THR A 432 4.03 -7.50 20.37
N ARG A 433 5.28 -7.37 20.79
CA ARG A 433 5.73 -7.29 22.19
C ARG A 433 6.63 -6.07 22.35
N PHE A 434 7.03 -5.79 23.58
CA PHE A 434 7.85 -4.64 23.91
C PHE A 434 9.07 -5.04 24.74
N ILE A 435 10.19 -4.40 24.46
CA ILE A 435 11.40 -4.40 25.28
C ILE A 435 11.55 -3.00 25.86
N GLU A 436 11.83 -2.88 27.16
CA GLU A 436 12.08 -1.58 27.79
C GLU A 436 13.43 -1.02 27.33
N LYS A 437 13.50 0.28 27.01
CA LYS A 437 14.77 0.91 26.57
C LYS A 437 15.83 0.96 27.67
N GLU A 438 15.41 0.84 28.93
CA GLU A 438 16.29 0.84 30.11
C GLU A 438 16.68 -0.59 30.54
N ASP A 439 16.35 -1.61 29.74
CA ASP A 439 16.72 -3.01 30.02
C ASP A 439 18.26 -3.17 30.05
N GLU A 440 18.78 -3.76 31.13
CA GLU A 440 20.22 -4.04 31.29
C GLU A 440 20.74 -5.02 30.23
N GLU A 441 19.88 -5.88 29.70
CA GLU A 441 20.18 -6.85 28.63
C GLU A 441 19.63 -6.41 27.27
N LEU A 442 19.36 -5.12 27.06
CA LEU A 442 18.72 -4.58 25.85
C LEU A 442 19.37 -5.10 24.56
N GLU A 443 20.69 -5.07 24.46
CA GLU A 443 21.40 -5.57 23.27
C GLU A 443 21.07 -7.04 22.98
N TYR A 444 21.08 -7.89 24.00
CA TYR A 444 20.79 -9.31 23.86
C TYR A 444 19.33 -9.54 23.44
N SER A 445 18.40 -8.81 24.06
CA SER A 445 16.97 -8.86 23.73
C SER A 445 16.70 -8.43 22.28
N LEU A 446 17.37 -7.38 21.79
CA LEU A 446 17.26 -6.92 20.41
C LEU A 446 17.92 -7.88 19.41
N LEU A 447 19.08 -8.45 19.75
CA LEU A 447 19.76 -9.46 18.92
C LEU A 447 18.87 -10.69 18.70
N ASN A 448 18.15 -11.14 19.73
CA ASN A 448 17.20 -12.24 19.56
C ASN A 448 16.08 -11.90 18.57
N ASN A 449 15.69 -10.62 18.46
CA ASN A 449 14.68 -10.19 17.50
C ASN A 449 15.19 -10.02 16.06
N VAL A 450 16.51 -9.92 15.86
CA VAL A 450 17.11 -9.88 14.52
C VAL A 450 16.71 -11.10 13.70
N LYS A 451 16.59 -12.28 14.33
CA LYS A 451 16.11 -13.49 13.66
C LYS A 451 14.76 -13.24 12.97
N THR A 452 13.81 -12.69 13.71
CA THR A 452 12.47 -12.37 13.20
C THR A 452 12.52 -11.34 12.08
N LEU A 453 13.37 -10.32 12.18
CA LEU A 453 13.49 -9.30 11.14
C LEU A 453 14.07 -9.85 9.84
N ILE A 454 15.03 -10.78 9.93
CA ILE A 454 15.59 -11.49 8.76
C ILE A 454 14.52 -12.35 8.10
N GLU A 455 13.75 -13.11 8.89
CA GLU A 455 12.62 -13.90 8.36
C GLU A 455 11.61 -13.03 7.64
N LEU A 456 11.24 -11.89 8.25
CA LEU A 456 10.30 -10.94 7.68
C LEU A 456 10.84 -10.32 6.37
N GLU A 457 12.09 -9.86 6.37
CA GLU A 457 12.74 -9.22 5.22
C GLU A 457 12.86 -10.14 4.01
N HIS A 458 13.16 -11.42 4.24
CA HIS A 458 13.37 -12.39 3.18
C HIS A 458 12.12 -13.22 2.87
N ALA A 459 11.07 -13.07 3.67
CA ALA A 459 9.83 -13.84 3.58
C ALA A 459 10.06 -15.36 3.69
N ILE A 460 10.81 -15.78 4.71
CA ILE A 460 11.22 -17.18 4.91
C ILE A 460 10.98 -17.62 6.36
N ASP A 461 11.15 -18.92 6.60
CA ASP A 461 11.39 -19.47 7.92
C ASP A 461 12.85 -19.93 8.03
N LEU A 462 13.61 -19.38 8.98
CA LEU A 462 15.04 -19.72 9.11
C LEU A 462 15.27 -21.19 9.48
N SER A 463 14.30 -21.87 10.11
CA SER A 463 14.40 -23.30 10.42
C SER A 463 14.28 -24.21 9.19
N GLU A 464 13.78 -23.68 8.08
CA GLU A 464 13.50 -24.43 6.84
C GLU A 464 14.28 -23.87 5.63
N SER A 465 15.04 -22.79 5.81
CA SER A 465 15.72 -22.08 4.73
C SER A 465 17.19 -22.46 4.60
N ASP A 466 17.81 -22.03 3.49
CA ASP A 466 19.26 -22.08 3.30
C ASP A 466 20.03 -20.96 4.05
N LYS A 467 19.37 -20.27 4.97
CA LYS A 467 19.92 -19.16 5.77
C LYS A 467 19.89 -19.50 7.24
N ALA A 468 20.93 -19.09 7.96
CA ALA A 468 21.01 -19.24 9.40
C ALA A 468 21.58 -17.99 10.07
N VAL A 469 21.53 -17.97 11.41
CA VAL A 469 22.03 -16.87 12.24
C VAL A 469 23.02 -17.41 13.27
N ALA A 470 24.12 -16.69 13.53
CA ALA A 470 25.08 -17.02 14.56
C ALA A 470 25.68 -15.76 15.19
N PHE A 471 25.16 -15.35 16.35
CA PHE A 471 25.51 -14.06 16.95
C PHE A 471 26.71 -14.10 17.92
N SER A 472 27.13 -15.29 18.37
CA SER A 472 28.31 -15.49 19.22
C SER A 472 29.34 -16.40 18.56
N LEU A 473 30.60 -16.34 19.00
CA LEU A 473 31.65 -17.28 18.56
C LEU A 473 31.29 -18.74 18.85
N SER A 474 30.61 -19.02 19.97
CA SER A 474 30.14 -20.38 20.28
C SER A 474 29.10 -20.82 19.25
N ALA A 475 28.11 -19.98 18.93
CA ALA A 475 27.12 -20.27 17.92
C ALA A 475 27.76 -20.49 16.54
N ILE A 476 28.74 -19.67 16.16
CA ILE A 476 29.48 -19.82 14.89
C ILE A 476 30.15 -21.20 14.80
N ARG A 477 30.72 -21.70 15.90
CA ARG A 477 31.45 -22.98 15.94
C ARG A 477 30.52 -24.20 16.00
N GLU A 478 29.35 -24.05 16.60
CA GLU A 478 28.40 -25.14 16.84
C GLU A 478 27.28 -25.25 15.80
N LEU A 479 27.01 -24.19 15.02
CA LEU A 479 25.90 -24.12 14.05
C LEU A 479 25.98 -25.22 12.98
N ASP A 480 24.99 -26.09 12.86
CA ASP A 480 24.93 -27.05 11.73
C ASP A 480 24.86 -26.31 10.38
N LEU A 481 25.81 -26.61 9.49
CA LEU A 481 25.93 -25.96 8.18
C LEU A 481 25.33 -26.81 7.05
N THR A 482 24.72 -27.94 7.37
CA THR A 482 24.14 -28.84 6.37
C THR A 482 23.04 -28.12 5.58
N GLY A 483 23.29 -27.87 4.28
CA GLY A 483 22.33 -27.20 3.39
C GLY A 483 22.30 -25.67 3.50
N ILE A 484 23.09 -25.07 4.40
CA ILE A 484 23.16 -23.62 4.59
C ILE A 484 24.06 -22.98 3.54
N LYS A 485 23.58 -21.90 2.92
CA LYS A 485 24.31 -21.08 1.93
C LYS A 485 24.68 -19.70 2.45
N THR A 486 23.92 -19.16 3.41
CA THR A 486 24.16 -17.83 3.96
C THR A 486 24.04 -17.86 5.49
N VAL A 487 24.97 -17.21 6.20
CA VAL A 487 24.90 -17.07 7.66
C VAL A 487 25.06 -15.61 8.05
N TYR A 488 24.09 -15.12 8.83
CA TYR A 488 24.14 -13.78 9.40
C TYR A 488 24.89 -13.82 10.73
N VAL A 489 25.93 -13.00 10.84
CA VAL A 489 26.84 -12.95 11.98
C VAL A 489 26.90 -11.55 12.56
N ARG A 490 27.08 -11.44 13.89
CA ARG A 490 27.34 -10.13 14.51
C ARG A 490 28.73 -9.66 14.07
N GLN A 491 28.85 -8.41 13.63
CA GLN A 491 30.11 -7.84 13.10
C GLN A 491 31.30 -8.07 14.05
N HIS A 492 31.12 -7.90 15.35
CA HIS A 492 32.15 -8.16 16.34
C HIS A 492 32.55 -9.64 16.40
N SER A 493 31.58 -10.56 16.37
CA SER A 493 31.83 -12.01 16.40
C SER A 493 32.50 -12.49 15.11
N HIS A 494 32.10 -11.92 13.96
CA HIS A 494 32.73 -12.17 12.67
C HIS A 494 34.20 -11.73 12.65
N ALA A 495 34.51 -10.55 13.20
CA ALA A 495 35.88 -10.03 13.29
C ALA A 495 36.81 -10.88 14.19
N LEU A 496 36.23 -11.69 15.09
CA LEU A 496 36.98 -12.57 15.99
C LEU A 496 37.14 -14.01 15.45
N MET A 497 36.60 -14.32 14.27
CA MET A 497 36.75 -15.65 13.66
C MET A 497 38.21 -15.94 13.35
N ASP A 498 38.67 -17.14 13.73
CA ASP A 498 40.00 -17.60 13.40
C ASP A 498 40.07 -18.30 12.03
N LYS A 499 41.25 -18.80 11.65
CA LYS A 499 41.44 -19.45 10.36
C LYS A 499 40.64 -20.76 10.24
N GLU A 500 40.44 -21.49 11.33
CA GLU A 500 39.67 -22.74 11.32
C GLU A 500 38.18 -22.43 11.16
N ASP A 501 37.70 -21.39 11.84
CA ASP A 501 36.36 -20.85 11.67
C ASP A 501 36.14 -20.47 10.19
N LEU A 502 37.05 -19.69 9.57
CA LEU A 502 36.89 -19.27 8.16
C LEU A 502 36.89 -20.44 7.17
N VAL A 503 37.70 -21.49 7.39
CA VAL A 503 37.71 -22.69 6.54
C VAL A 503 36.39 -23.45 6.66
N ARG A 504 35.79 -23.51 7.85
CA ARG A 504 34.49 -24.17 8.07
C ARG A 504 33.35 -23.55 7.25
N TYR A 505 33.42 -22.24 7.00
CA TYR A 505 32.43 -21.49 6.22
C TYR A 505 32.84 -21.31 4.75
N GLU A 506 33.83 -22.06 4.25
CA GLU A 506 34.22 -22.00 2.84
C GLU A 506 33.04 -22.38 1.92
N GLY A 507 32.67 -21.46 1.01
CA GLY A 507 31.51 -21.63 0.13
C GLY A 507 30.16 -21.19 0.73
N ILE A 508 30.15 -20.69 1.97
CA ILE A 508 28.99 -20.08 2.63
C ILE A 508 29.19 -18.56 2.67
N GLU A 509 28.16 -17.80 2.32
CA GLU A 509 28.16 -16.35 2.40
C GLU A 509 27.98 -15.89 3.85
N LEU A 510 28.96 -15.17 4.39
CA LEU A 510 28.87 -14.53 5.71
C LEU A 510 28.41 -13.08 5.54
N ILE A 511 27.27 -12.75 6.15
CA ILE A 511 26.69 -11.41 6.12
C ILE A 511 26.71 -10.83 7.53
N ASP A 512 27.31 -9.66 7.71
CA ASP A 512 27.18 -8.94 8.96
C ASP A 512 25.73 -8.51 9.16
N VAL A 513 25.17 -8.76 10.34
CA VAL A 513 23.82 -8.31 10.71
C VAL A 513 23.70 -6.82 10.38
N PRO A 514 22.75 -6.43 9.51
CA PRO A 514 22.66 -5.05 9.10
C PRO A 514 22.39 -4.12 10.27
N GLU A 515 23.20 -3.08 10.39
CA GLU A 515 23.07 -2.09 11.47
C GLU A 515 21.68 -1.43 11.47
N TYR A 516 21.03 -1.31 10.31
CA TYR A 516 19.73 -0.64 10.19
C TYR A 516 18.58 -1.30 10.95
N TYR A 517 18.71 -2.56 11.38
CA TYR A 517 17.64 -3.20 12.18
C TYR A 517 17.41 -2.49 13.52
N PHE A 518 18.47 -2.11 14.24
CA PHE A 518 18.34 -1.44 15.54
C PHE A 518 19.33 -0.29 15.77
N ALA A 519 19.96 0.25 14.73
CA ALA A 519 20.95 1.33 14.86
C ALA A 519 20.44 2.56 15.62
N LYS A 520 19.15 2.90 15.49
CA LYS A 520 18.58 4.05 16.22
C LYS A 520 18.46 3.73 17.71
N GLU A 521 17.87 2.59 18.04
CA GLU A 521 17.63 2.14 19.40
C GLU A 521 18.93 1.91 20.17
N MET A 522 19.92 1.27 19.53
CA MET A 522 21.24 1.05 20.12
C MET A 522 21.94 2.39 20.42
N ARG A 523 21.88 3.36 19.49
CA ARG A 523 22.42 4.72 19.73
C ARG A 523 21.68 5.46 20.84
N GLU A 524 20.35 5.36 20.92
CA GLU A 524 19.55 5.97 21.99
C GLU A 524 19.88 5.37 23.36
N ALA A 525 20.20 4.08 23.40
CA ALA A 525 20.63 3.38 24.60
C ALA A 525 22.13 3.60 24.95
N GLY A 526 22.90 4.28 24.09
CA GLY A 526 24.32 4.55 24.30
C GLY A 526 25.24 3.34 24.06
N LEU A 527 24.80 2.39 23.23
CA LEU A 527 25.51 1.15 22.86
C LEU A 527 26.23 1.24 21.52
#